data_AF-A0A0D2QZI9-F1
#
_entry.id   AF-A0A0D2QZI9-F1
#
_cell.length_a   1.000
_cell.length_b   1.000
_cell.length_c   1.000
_cell.angle_alpha   90.00
_cell.angle_beta   90.00
_cell.angle_gamma   90.00
#
_symmetry.space_group_name_H-M   'P 1'
#
loop_
_entity.id
_entity.type
_entity.pdbx_description
1 polymer ?
#
loop_
_entity_poly.entity_id
_entity_poly.type
_entity_poly.pdbx_seq_one_letter_code
_entity_poly.pdbx_strand_id
1 'polypeptide(L)'
;MTHVVPADPQVLVTVKKKAQPSRSWAVLDSNGETTLLDVDKYAIMHRVNIHARDLRILDPLLSYPSTILGRDGAIVLNLEHIKAIITAEEVLLRDPSGEYVVPVVQELQRHLPVVNAINQGPEAIGQSDVEAADECVSPFEFRALEVALESICSFLAARTLELETAAYPALDELTSLISSRNLDRVRKLKSAMTRLTARVQKVRDALEQLLDDDDDMADLYLSRKLAASSPVSGSGAANWYAVSPTIGSKISKASRGSIATIHGDENDVEELEMLLEAYFMQIDGTLNKLTTLREYIDDTEDYINIQLDNHRNQLIQLELFLSSGSVCLSVYSLVAAIFGMNIPFTWNDNHGYVFKWVVIISGLLSALLFILIMSYARLKGLVGS
;
A
#
# COMPACT_ATOMS: atom_id res chain seq x y z
N MET A 1 9.34 71.41 -13.67
CA MET A 1 8.76 70.41 -14.60
C MET A 1 9.72 69.23 -14.63
N THR A 2 9.80 68.39 -13.59
CA THR A 2 8.97 67.19 -13.36
C THR A 2 8.69 66.39 -14.62
N HIS A 3 9.56 65.42 -14.92
CA HIS A 3 9.16 64.21 -15.63
C HIS A 3 9.76 63.01 -14.89
N VAL A 4 8.91 62.37 -14.10
CA VAL A 4 9.17 61.09 -13.45
C VAL A 4 8.95 60.02 -14.52
N VAL A 5 9.97 59.21 -14.78
CA VAL A 5 9.86 57.98 -15.57
C VAL A 5 9.89 56.82 -14.57
N PRO A 6 8.88 55.94 -14.54
CA PRO A 6 8.83 54.85 -13.58
C PRO A 6 9.81 53.74 -14.00
N ALA A 7 10.53 53.21 -13.01
CA ALA A 7 11.41 52.06 -13.15
C ALA A 7 10.58 50.79 -13.37
N ASP A 8 10.93 50.01 -14.40
CA ASP A 8 10.41 48.66 -14.62
C ASP A 8 10.71 47.77 -13.40
N PRO A 9 9.73 46.98 -12.92
CA PRO A 9 9.98 46.02 -11.85
C PRO A 9 10.86 44.90 -12.40
N GLN A 10 11.99 44.68 -11.72
CA GLN A 10 12.89 43.58 -11.95
C GLN A 10 12.10 42.28 -12.07
N VAL A 11 12.21 41.65 -13.24
CA VAL A 11 11.84 40.25 -13.44
C VAL A 11 12.74 39.44 -12.52
N LEU A 12 12.20 39.11 -11.35
CA LEU A 12 12.74 38.08 -10.47
C LEU A 12 12.66 36.78 -11.27
N VAL A 13 13.73 36.48 -12.01
CA VAL A 13 13.94 35.17 -12.62
C VAL A 13 14.08 34.21 -11.46
N THR A 14 12.95 33.67 -11.01
CA THR A 14 12.92 32.43 -10.24
C THR A 14 13.50 31.38 -11.17
N VAL A 15 14.81 31.19 -11.07
CA VAL A 15 15.47 30.01 -11.60
C VAL A 15 14.77 28.84 -10.93
N LYS A 16 13.83 28.25 -11.66
CA LYS A 16 13.20 26.99 -11.34
C LYS A 16 14.36 26.00 -11.28
N LYS A 17 14.93 25.80 -10.08
CA LYS A 17 15.93 24.76 -9.82
C LYS A 17 15.26 23.49 -10.33
N LYS A 18 15.72 22.97 -11.48
CA LYS A 18 15.47 21.59 -11.87
C LYS A 18 15.83 20.78 -10.63
N ALA A 19 14.85 20.07 -10.06
CA ALA A 19 15.07 19.20 -8.91
C ALA A 19 16.16 18.21 -9.32
N GLN A 20 17.41 18.49 -8.95
CA GLN A 20 18.44 17.47 -8.97
C GLN A 20 17.98 16.41 -7.97
N PRO A 21 18.06 15.11 -8.31
CA PRO A 21 17.77 14.06 -7.35
C PRO A 21 18.63 14.33 -6.11
N SER A 22 18.01 14.37 -4.93
CA SER A 22 18.70 14.67 -3.69
C SER A 22 19.90 13.72 -3.55
N ARG A 23 21.08 14.33 -3.48
CA ARG A 23 22.37 13.69 -3.20
C ARG A 23 22.70 13.74 -1.70
N SER A 24 21.74 14.21 -0.91
CA SER A 24 21.82 14.31 0.53
C SER A 24 21.58 12.95 1.18
N TRP A 25 22.53 12.57 2.02
CA TRP A 25 22.51 11.44 2.92
C TRP A 25 22.59 11.95 4.36
N ALA A 26 21.85 11.34 5.27
CA ALA A 26 22.14 11.43 6.69
C ALA A 26 22.91 10.18 7.09
N VAL A 27 24.02 10.37 7.79
CA VAL A 27 24.83 9.28 8.33
C VAL A 27 24.75 9.36 9.84
N LEU A 28 24.34 8.25 10.44
CA LEU A 28 24.17 8.09 11.88
C LEU A 28 25.14 7.04 12.37
N ASP A 29 25.90 7.37 13.41
CA ASP A 29 26.82 6.43 14.06
C ASP A 29 26.13 5.64 15.18
N SER A 30 26.89 4.77 15.83
CA SER A 30 26.45 3.98 17.00
C SER A 30 26.07 4.80 18.23
N ASN A 31 26.43 6.09 18.28
CA ASN A 31 26.06 7.02 19.35
C ASN A 31 24.82 7.85 19.00
N GLY A 32 24.22 7.64 17.82
CA GLY A 32 23.10 8.41 17.32
C GLY A 32 23.50 9.81 16.83
N GLU A 33 24.79 10.14 16.70
CA GLU A 33 25.20 11.41 16.14
C GLU A 33 24.94 11.43 14.63
N THR A 34 24.21 12.46 14.18
CA THR A 34 23.82 12.58 12.77
C THR A 34 24.67 13.60 12.04
N THR A 35 25.29 13.16 10.96
CA THR A 35 26.04 14.00 10.03
C THR A 35 25.35 14.03 8.68
N LEU A 36 25.16 15.23 8.13
CA LEU A 36 24.59 15.40 6.79
C LEU A 36 25.72 15.40 5.76
N LEU A 37 25.65 14.49 4.80
CA LEU A 37 26.59 14.38 3.69
C LEU A 37 25.90 14.64 2.36
N ASP A 38 26.43 15.58 1.58
CA ASP A 38 26.06 15.77 0.18
C ASP A 38 27.14 15.17 -0.70
N VAL A 39 26.99 13.88 -1.01
CA VAL A 39 28.01 13.07 -1.69
C VAL A 39 27.40 12.34 -2.88
N ASP A 40 28.23 12.11 -3.90
CA ASP A 40 27.78 11.39 -5.09
C ASP A 40 27.67 9.88 -4.82
N LYS A 41 26.99 9.19 -5.75
CA LYS A 41 26.78 7.74 -5.63
C LYS A 41 28.08 6.94 -5.59
N TYR A 42 29.14 7.43 -6.23
CA TYR A 42 30.42 6.73 -6.29
C TYR A 42 31.18 6.82 -4.97
N ALA A 43 31.12 7.97 -4.29
CA ALA A 43 31.66 8.14 -2.94
C ALA A 43 30.98 7.18 -1.94
N ILE A 44 29.66 7.02 -2.02
CA ILE A 44 28.92 6.05 -1.19
C ILE A 44 29.32 4.60 -1.53
N MET A 45 29.43 4.25 -2.83
CA MET A 45 29.88 2.92 -3.24
C MET A 45 31.26 2.57 -2.68
N HIS A 46 32.21 3.51 -2.74
CA HIS A 46 33.56 3.30 -2.23
C HIS A 46 33.62 3.26 -0.70
N ARG A 47 32.77 4.02 -0.01
CA ARG A 47 32.72 4.04 1.46
C ARG A 47 32.20 2.73 2.02
N VAL A 48 31.12 2.19 1.46
CA VAL A 48 30.41 1.02 2.00
C VAL A 48 30.74 -0.27 1.22
N ASN A 49 31.64 -0.21 0.24
CA ASN A 49 32.07 -1.34 -0.59
C ASN A 49 30.93 -2.10 -1.30
N ILE A 50 29.85 -1.41 -1.68
CA ILE A 50 28.70 -2.03 -2.35
C ILE A 50 28.76 -1.90 -3.88
N HIS A 51 28.22 -2.91 -4.58
CA HIS A 51 28.21 -2.92 -6.04
C HIS A 51 27.24 -1.87 -6.61
N ALA A 52 27.56 -1.34 -7.80
CA ALA A 52 26.73 -0.32 -8.47
C ALA A 52 25.28 -0.77 -8.73
N ARG A 53 25.05 -2.09 -8.80
CA ARG A 53 23.72 -2.68 -8.99
C ARG A 53 22.85 -2.49 -7.76
N ASP A 54 23.40 -2.78 -6.58
CA ASP A 54 22.64 -2.72 -5.33
C ASP A 54 22.34 -1.27 -4.95
N LEU A 55 23.28 -0.34 -5.20
CA LEU A 55 23.02 1.09 -4.98
C LEU A 55 21.93 1.67 -5.92
N ARG A 56 21.71 1.10 -7.10
CA ARG A 56 20.63 1.55 -8.01
C ARG A 56 19.25 1.31 -7.44
N ILE A 57 19.09 0.32 -6.57
CA ILE A 57 17.82 0.03 -5.89
C ILE A 57 17.38 1.26 -5.08
N LEU A 58 18.35 1.98 -4.53
CA LEU A 58 18.13 3.21 -3.77
C LEU A 58 17.98 4.47 -4.65
N ASP A 59 18.05 4.37 -5.98
CA ASP A 59 17.93 5.53 -6.87
C ASP A 59 16.50 6.10 -6.82
N PRO A 60 16.30 7.40 -6.50
CA PRO A 60 14.98 8.02 -6.44
C PRO A 60 14.32 8.13 -7.83
N LEU A 61 15.09 8.06 -8.91
CA LEU A 61 14.57 8.12 -10.27
C LEU A 61 14.03 6.76 -10.76
N LEU A 62 14.33 5.69 -10.04
CA LEU A 62 13.97 4.32 -10.41
C LEU A 62 12.98 3.76 -9.38
N SER A 63 11.87 3.19 -9.87
CA SER A 63 10.87 2.54 -9.03
C SER A 63 11.20 1.06 -8.91
N TYR A 64 12.07 0.71 -7.96
CA TYR A 64 12.32 -0.69 -7.60
C TYR A 64 11.31 -1.20 -6.57
N PRO A 65 11.01 -2.51 -6.56
CA PRO A 65 10.21 -3.13 -5.50
C PRO A 65 10.89 -2.99 -4.14
N SER A 66 10.13 -3.16 -3.06
CA SER A 66 10.71 -3.19 -1.72
C SER A 66 11.61 -4.42 -1.59
N THR A 67 12.79 -4.26 -1.00
CA THR A 67 13.79 -5.33 -0.86
C THR A 67 14.71 -5.06 0.32
N ILE A 68 15.10 -6.12 1.03
CA ILE A 68 16.17 -6.14 2.02
C ILE A 68 17.25 -7.06 1.48
N LEU A 69 18.49 -6.59 1.37
CA LEU A 69 19.59 -7.35 0.78
C LEU A 69 20.81 -7.31 1.69
N GLY A 70 21.26 -8.49 2.15
CA GLY A 70 22.57 -8.65 2.75
C GLY A 70 23.67 -8.64 1.69
N ARG A 71 24.73 -7.87 1.94
CA ARG A 71 25.94 -7.77 1.11
C ARG A 71 27.17 -7.73 2.02
N ASP A 72 28.34 -7.87 1.42
CA ASP A 72 29.62 -7.90 2.14
C ASP A 72 29.84 -6.62 2.96
N GLY A 73 29.56 -6.69 4.27
CA GLY A 73 29.67 -5.58 5.21
C GLY A 73 28.52 -4.56 5.21
N ALA A 74 27.41 -4.82 4.49
CA ALA A 74 26.30 -3.87 4.42
C ALA A 74 24.94 -4.51 4.14
N ILE A 75 23.88 -3.98 4.75
CA ILE A 75 22.48 -4.27 4.43
C ILE A 75 21.94 -3.12 3.58
N VAL A 76 21.45 -3.43 2.38
CA VAL A 76 20.81 -2.46 1.49
C VAL A 76 19.30 -2.57 1.66
N LEU A 77 18.67 -1.50 2.12
CA LEU A 77 17.26 -1.47 2.49
C LEU A 77 16.49 -0.49 1.59
N ASN A 78 15.52 -1.02 0.86
CA ASN A 78 14.53 -0.23 0.11
C ASN A 78 13.14 -0.64 0.58
N LEU A 79 12.55 0.12 1.50
CA LEU A 79 11.21 -0.11 2.03
C LEU A 79 10.35 1.13 1.75
N GLU A 80 9.76 1.16 0.56
CA GLU A 80 8.91 2.28 0.08
C GLU A 80 9.64 3.64 0.10
N HIS A 81 9.44 4.44 1.15
CA HIS A 81 10.03 5.77 1.30
C HIS A 81 11.33 5.73 2.12
N ILE A 82 11.63 4.62 2.79
CA ILE A 82 12.85 4.41 3.56
C ILE A 82 13.87 3.75 2.63
N LYS A 83 14.92 4.50 2.28
CA LYS A 83 16.05 4.04 1.47
C LYS A 83 17.31 4.20 2.29
N ALA A 84 17.88 3.09 2.73
CA ALA A 84 18.99 3.08 3.67
C ALA A 84 20.07 2.06 3.31
N ILE A 85 21.28 2.32 3.79
CA ILE A 85 22.38 1.36 3.83
C ILE A 85 22.80 1.25 5.29
N ILE A 86 22.72 0.06 5.86
CA ILE A 86 23.10 -0.22 7.24
C ILE A 86 24.44 -0.96 7.20
N THR A 87 25.40 -0.50 7.97
CA THR A 87 26.66 -1.22 8.22
C THR A 87 26.69 -1.65 9.69
N ALA A 88 27.74 -2.32 10.14
CA ALA A 88 27.87 -2.68 11.56
C ALA A 88 28.13 -1.48 12.49
N GLU A 89 28.50 -0.31 11.95
CA GLU A 89 28.91 0.85 12.75
C GLU A 89 28.11 2.12 12.45
N GLU A 90 27.59 2.25 11.23
CA GLU A 90 26.84 3.43 10.77
C GLU A 90 25.65 3.08 9.86
N VAL A 91 24.63 3.95 9.87
CA VAL A 91 23.47 3.90 8.98
C VAL A 91 23.45 5.11 8.08
N LEU A 92 23.30 4.89 6.79
CA LEU A 92 23.17 5.94 5.77
C LEU A 92 21.73 5.99 5.26
N LEU A 93 20.98 7.01 5.64
CA LEU A 93 19.63 7.29 5.14
C LEU A 93 19.68 8.27 3.97
N ARG A 94 18.95 7.96 2.90
CA ARG A 94 18.80 8.85 1.76
C ARG A 94 17.68 9.85 1.97
N ASP A 95 17.86 11.06 1.45
CA ASP A 95 16.86 12.15 1.47
C ASP A 95 16.35 12.49 2.89
N PRO A 96 17.23 12.86 3.83
CA PRO A 96 16.86 13.08 5.23
C PRO A 96 15.92 14.26 5.47
N SER A 97 15.69 15.11 4.46
CA SER A 97 14.71 16.21 4.52
C SER A 97 13.31 15.80 4.04
N GLY A 98 13.11 14.54 3.62
CA GLY A 98 11.81 14.03 3.20
C GLY A 98 10.82 13.97 4.36
N GLU A 99 9.56 14.37 4.11
CA GLU A 99 8.48 14.43 5.12
C GLU A 99 8.34 13.13 5.93
N TYR A 100 8.47 11.99 5.27
CA TYR A 100 8.35 10.68 5.89
C TYR A 100 9.67 10.11 6.42
N VAL A 101 10.81 10.71 6.06
CA VAL A 101 12.15 10.24 6.47
C VAL A 101 12.62 10.94 7.73
N VAL A 102 12.23 12.20 7.94
CA VAL A 102 12.57 12.98 9.15
C VAL A 102 12.20 12.25 10.45
N PRO A 103 11.00 11.66 10.60
CA PRO A 103 10.67 10.91 11.82
C PRO A 103 11.56 9.68 12.02
N VAL A 104 11.95 9.01 10.94
CA VAL A 104 12.83 7.82 10.99
C VAL A 104 14.22 8.22 11.48
N VAL A 105 14.76 9.36 11.02
CA VAL A 105 16.03 9.88 11.51
C VAL A 105 15.97 10.18 13.01
N GLN A 106 14.87 10.76 13.50
CA GLN A 106 14.68 11.02 14.93
C GLN A 106 14.61 9.73 15.76
N GLU A 107 13.94 8.71 15.23
CA GLU A 107 13.80 7.43 15.91
C GLU A 107 15.13 6.66 15.94
N LEU A 108 15.90 6.71 14.84
CA LEU A 108 17.27 6.17 14.83
C LEU A 108 18.16 6.90 15.84
N GLN A 109 18.11 8.23 15.92
CA GLN A 109 18.86 8.98 16.94
C GLN A 109 18.50 8.57 18.37
N ARG A 110 17.25 8.16 18.60
CA ARG A 110 16.74 7.77 19.93
C ARG A 110 17.13 6.35 20.33
N HIS A 111 17.17 5.41 19.38
CA HIS A 111 17.32 3.97 19.65
C HIS A 111 18.68 3.37 19.30
N LEU A 112 19.48 4.04 18.48
CA LEU A 112 20.85 3.59 18.17
C LEU A 112 21.83 3.68 19.36
N PRO A 113 21.76 4.67 20.28
CA PRO A 113 22.62 4.67 21.45
C PRO A 113 22.32 3.49 22.39
N VAL A 114 23.34 2.71 22.76
CA VAL A 114 23.19 1.72 23.83
C VAL A 114 23.04 2.47 25.15
N VAL A 115 21.81 2.58 25.66
CA VAL A 115 21.57 3.12 26.99
C VAL A 115 22.05 2.08 27.99
N ASN A 116 23.33 2.15 28.36
CA ASN A 116 23.84 1.40 29.51
C ASN A 116 23.01 1.81 30.73
N ALA A 117 22.15 0.91 31.20
CA ALA A 117 21.47 1.00 32.50
C ALA A 117 22.47 0.85 33.68
N ILE A 118 23.68 1.39 33.55
CA ILE A 118 24.70 1.45 34.59
C ILE A 118 24.96 2.93 34.85
N ASN A 119 23.99 3.63 35.46
CA ASN A 119 24.22 4.92 36.11
C ASN A 119 23.07 5.33 37.05
N GLN A 120 22.51 4.39 37.83
CA GLN A 120 21.78 4.75 39.05
C GLN A 120 22.15 3.83 40.22
N GLY A 121 22.98 4.36 41.13
CA GLY A 121 23.05 3.92 42.53
C GLY A 121 24.41 3.36 42.99
N PRO A 122 25.12 4.03 43.91
CA PRO A 122 26.26 3.44 44.61
C PRO A 122 25.77 2.50 45.72
N GLU A 123 26.45 1.35 45.84
CA GLU A 123 26.54 0.47 47.02
C GLU A 123 25.28 -0.30 47.48
N ALA A 124 25.22 -1.59 47.16
CA ALA A 124 24.83 -2.62 48.12
C ALA A 124 25.42 -3.98 47.71
N ILE A 125 26.30 -4.50 48.57
CA ILE A 125 26.90 -5.84 48.48
C ILE A 125 25.82 -6.88 48.78
N GLY A 126 25.65 -7.85 47.87
CA GLY A 126 24.82 -9.04 48.11
C GLY A 126 25.02 -10.06 47.00
N GLN A 127 25.71 -11.15 47.30
CA GLN A 127 25.86 -12.33 46.44
C GLN A 127 24.50 -12.98 46.16
N SER A 128 24.12 -13.04 44.89
CA SER A 128 23.18 -14.03 44.35
C SER A 128 23.38 -14.15 42.85
N ASP A 129 23.77 -15.36 42.41
CA ASP A 129 23.55 -15.96 41.09
C ASP A 129 23.96 -15.13 39.86
N VAL A 130 25.24 -15.25 39.49
CA VAL A 130 25.82 -14.71 38.25
C VAL A 130 25.64 -15.71 37.11
N GLU A 131 24.39 -15.97 36.72
CA GLU A 131 24.02 -16.57 35.43
C GLU A 131 22.68 -15.94 35.02
N ALA A 132 22.61 -15.30 33.85
CA ALA A 132 21.47 -14.58 33.26
C ALA A 132 21.30 -13.07 33.57
N ALA A 133 22.35 -12.27 33.39
CA ALA A 133 22.22 -10.81 33.23
C ALA A 133 23.22 -10.21 32.23
N ASP A 134 23.63 -10.97 31.21
CA ASP A 134 23.98 -10.35 29.92
C ASP A 134 22.63 -10.08 29.25
N GLU A 135 22.06 -8.89 29.48
CA GLU A 135 21.05 -8.38 28.56
C GLU A 135 21.77 -8.25 27.21
N CYS A 136 21.62 -9.27 26.36
CA CYS A 136 22.20 -9.32 25.01
C CYS A 136 21.82 -8.03 24.28
N VAL A 137 22.75 -7.08 24.24
CA VAL A 137 22.59 -5.86 23.46
C VAL A 137 22.53 -6.30 22.00
N SER A 138 21.37 -6.14 21.37
CA SER A 138 21.21 -6.50 19.97
C SER A 138 22.23 -5.74 19.11
N PRO A 139 22.87 -6.41 18.12
CA PRO A 139 23.83 -5.79 17.22
C PRO A 139 23.31 -4.48 16.62
N PHE A 140 24.22 -3.54 16.34
CA PHE A 140 23.86 -2.23 15.80
C PHE A 140 23.02 -2.34 14.52
N GLU A 141 23.38 -3.27 13.63
CA GLU A 141 22.67 -3.51 12.38
C GLU A 141 21.21 -3.94 12.59
N PHE A 142 20.91 -4.70 13.65
CA PHE A 142 19.56 -5.17 13.96
C PHE A 142 18.73 -4.08 14.62
N ARG A 143 19.32 -3.26 15.49
CA ARG A 143 18.63 -2.07 16.05
C ARG A 143 18.28 -1.07 14.95
N ALA A 144 19.19 -0.85 14.00
CA ALA A 144 18.93 0.00 12.84
C ALA A 144 17.82 -0.58 11.94
N LEU A 145 17.87 -1.89 11.68
CA LEU A 145 16.86 -2.59 10.88
C LEU A 145 15.48 -2.55 11.55
N GLU A 146 15.44 -2.81 12.85
CA GLU A 146 14.22 -2.77 13.68
C GLU A 146 13.54 -1.40 13.60
N VAL A 147 14.28 -0.30 13.81
CA VAL A 147 13.72 1.06 13.70
C VAL A 147 13.16 1.33 12.30
N ALA A 148 13.84 0.85 11.25
CA ALA A 148 13.35 1.00 9.88
C ALA A 148 12.04 0.20 9.64
N LEU A 149 11.97 -1.04 10.13
CA LEU A 149 10.80 -1.91 10.05
C LEU A 149 9.63 -1.37 10.88
N GLU A 150 9.87 -0.95 12.11
CA GLU A 150 8.88 -0.33 12.98
C GLU A 150 8.28 0.92 12.34
N SER A 151 9.15 1.77 11.77
CA SER A 151 8.73 2.99 11.09
C SER A 151 7.82 2.72 9.90
N ILE A 152 8.19 1.77 9.02
CA ILE A 152 7.37 1.46 7.84
C ILE A 152 6.08 0.74 8.20
N CYS A 153 6.11 -0.22 9.13
CA CYS A 153 4.92 -0.94 9.58
C CYS A 153 3.94 0.01 10.28
N SER A 154 4.42 0.87 11.18
CA SER A 154 3.60 1.88 11.85
C SER A 154 3.01 2.88 10.86
N PHE A 155 3.79 3.33 9.87
CA PHE A 155 3.30 4.21 8.81
C PHE A 155 2.17 3.55 8.00
N LEU A 156 2.36 2.31 7.55
CA LEU A 156 1.37 1.59 6.76
C LEU A 156 0.10 1.29 7.57
N ALA A 157 0.25 0.89 8.84
CA ALA A 157 -0.87 0.68 9.74
C ALA A 157 -1.68 1.97 9.98
N ALA A 158 -1.01 3.10 10.19
CA ALA A 158 -1.67 4.40 10.34
C ALA A 158 -2.46 4.79 9.08
N ARG A 159 -1.88 4.60 7.88
CA ARG A 159 -2.58 4.85 6.61
C ARG A 159 -3.78 3.93 6.41
N THR A 160 -3.69 2.68 6.84
CA THR A 160 -4.81 1.74 6.81
C THR A 160 -5.94 2.22 7.72
N LEU A 161 -5.61 2.68 8.93
CA LEU A 161 -6.59 3.21 9.89
C LEU A 161 -7.26 4.49 9.38
N GLU A 162 -6.51 5.41 8.78
CA GLU A 162 -7.06 6.63 8.15
C GLU A 162 -8.05 6.27 7.04
N LEU A 163 -7.69 5.31 6.19
CA LEU A 163 -8.53 4.86 5.10
C LEU A 163 -9.81 4.21 5.61
N GLU A 164 -9.72 3.35 6.62
CA GLU A 164 -10.84 2.72 7.30
C GLU A 164 -11.81 3.74 7.91
N THR A 165 -11.27 4.71 8.65
CA THR A 165 -12.06 5.77 9.28
C THR A 165 -12.78 6.64 8.23
N ALA A 166 -12.18 6.81 7.04
CA ALA A 166 -12.81 7.51 5.93
C ALA A 166 -13.82 6.64 5.14
N ALA A 167 -13.63 5.32 5.14
CA ALA A 167 -14.38 4.36 4.33
C ALA A 167 -15.80 4.15 4.83
N TYR A 168 -15.94 3.73 6.09
CA TYR A 168 -17.24 3.42 6.69
C TYR A 168 -18.28 4.54 6.53
N PRO A 169 -17.99 5.82 6.88
CA PRO A 169 -18.98 6.88 6.72
C PRO A 169 -19.28 7.20 5.24
N ALA A 170 -18.33 7.00 4.33
CA ALA A 170 -18.57 7.23 2.90
C ALA A 170 -19.49 6.17 2.29
N LEU A 171 -19.36 4.92 2.73
CA LEU A 171 -20.20 3.79 2.30
C LEU A 171 -21.62 3.90 2.88
N ASP A 172 -21.76 4.32 4.14
CA ASP A 172 -23.06 4.57 4.77
C ASP A 172 -23.80 5.75 4.09
N GLU A 173 -23.10 6.86 3.84
CA GLU A 173 -23.66 8.02 3.10
C GLU A 173 -24.12 7.61 1.69
N LEU A 174 -23.38 6.73 1.02
CA LEU A 174 -23.73 6.23 -0.31
C LEU A 174 -24.94 5.29 -0.27
N THR A 175 -25.05 4.46 0.77
CA THR A 175 -26.20 3.57 1.00
C THR A 175 -27.47 4.37 1.31
N SER A 176 -27.35 5.50 2.00
CA SER A 176 -28.47 6.41 2.28
C SER A 176 -28.92 7.21 1.04
N LEU A 177 -27.98 7.70 0.25
CA LEU A 177 -28.26 8.51 -0.93
C LEU A 177 -27.28 8.20 -2.07
N ILE A 178 -27.80 7.54 -3.11
CA ILE A 178 -27.05 7.27 -4.33
C ILE A 178 -26.93 8.58 -5.13
N SER A 179 -25.80 9.26 -4.97
CA SER A 179 -25.48 10.49 -5.69
C SER A 179 -24.13 10.38 -6.40
N SER A 180 -23.95 11.12 -7.49
CA SER A 180 -22.67 11.15 -8.23
C SER A 180 -21.49 11.52 -7.33
N ARG A 181 -21.69 12.46 -6.39
CA ARG A 181 -20.69 12.87 -5.40
C ARG A 181 -20.26 11.71 -4.50
N ASN A 182 -21.21 10.91 -4.02
CA ASN A 182 -20.92 9.80 -3.10
C ASN A 182 -20.26 8.64 -3.84
N LEU A 183 -20.69 8.36 -5.07
CA LEU A 183 -20.03 7.40 -5.95
C LEU A 183 -18.58 7.80 -6.25
N ASP A 184 -18.33 9.08 -6.54
CA ASP A 184 -16.97 9.60 -6.75
C ASP A 184 -16.11 9.47 -5.48
N ARG A 185 -16.69 9.67 -4.29
CA ARG A 185 -16.00 9.51 -3.00
C ARG A 185 -15.59 8.06 -2.77
N VAL A 186 -16.49 7.11 -2.99
CA VAL A 186 -16.20 5.68 -2.86
C VAL A 186 -15.21 5.21 -3.94
N ARG A 187 -15.30 5.72 -5.16
CA ARG A 187 -14.31 5.44 -6.22
C ARG A 187 -12.90 5.91 -5.83
N LYS A 188 -12.77 7.11 -5.27
CA LYS A 188 -11.48 7.63 -4.77
C LYS A 188 -10.95 6.77 -3.63
N LEU A 189 -11.81 6.38 -2.70
CA LEU A 189 -11.48 5.50 -1.60
C LEU A 189 -10.99 4.12 -2.09
N LYS A 190 -11.70 3.51 -3.05
CA LYS A 190 -11.30 2.25 -3.69
C LYS A 190 -9.94 2.36 -4.39
N SER A 191 -9.70 3.46 -5.10
CA SER A 191 -8.38 3.70 -5.71
C SER A 191 -7.26 3.87 -4.67
N ALA A 192 -7.54 4.56 -3.57
CA ALA A 192 -6.61 4.70 -2.45
C ALA A 192 -6.35 3.35 -1.77
N MET A 193 -7.38 2.53 -1.57
CA MET A 193 -7.32 1.17 -1.07
C MET A 193 -6.40 0.30 -1.92
N THR A 194 -6.67 0.18 -3.23
CA THR A 194 -5.84 -0.63 -4.13
C THR A 194 -4.37 -0.20 -4.10
N ARG A 195 -4.12 1.12 -4.04
CA ARG A 195 -2.75 1.64 -3.95
C ARG A 195 -2.10 1.26 -2.62
N LEU A 196 -2.80 1.38 -1.51
CA LEU A 196 -2.26 1.05 -0.19
C LEU A 196 -2.01 -0.45 -0.03
N THR A 197 -2.96 -1.30 -0.45
CA THR A 197 -2.79 -2.76 -0.50
C THR A 197 -1.54 -3.15 -1.26
N ALA A 198 -1.32 -2.58 -2.45
CA ALA A 198 -0.11 -2.86 -3.24
C ALA A 198 1.19 -2.43 -2.56
N ARG A 199 1.16 -1.42 -1.68
CA ARG A 199 2.35 -0.96 -0.93
C ARG A 199 2.65 -1.88 0.26
N VAL A 200 1.61 -2.26 1.00
CA VAL A 200 1.70 -3.25 2.10
C VAL A 200 2.20 -4.58 1.57
N GLN A 201 1.64 -5.03 0.44
CA GLN A 201 2.03 -6.27 -0.24
C GLN A 201 3.54 -6.30 -0.54
N LYS A 202 4.12 -5.23 -1.10
CA LYS A 202 5.55 -5.19 -1.40
C LYS A 202 6.43 -5.37 -0.18
N VAL A 203 6.06 -4.77 0.95
CA VAL A 203 6.84 -4.90 2.20
C VAL A 203 6.69 -6.30 2.77
N ARG A 204 5.47 -6.87 2.73
CA ARG A 204 5.23 -8.26 3.11
C ARG A 204 6.05 -9.22 2.25
N ASP A 205 5.99 -9.09 0.93
CA ASP A 205 6.73 -9.94 -0.01
C ASP A 205 8.25 -9.86 0.21
N ALA A 206 8.77 -8.68 0.58
CA ALA A 206 10.19 -8.49 0.87
C ALA A 206 10.62 -9.18 2.18
N LEU A 207 9.74 -9.21 3.19
CA LEU A 207 9.97 -9.93 4.44
C LEU A 207 9.82 -11.44 4.25
N GLU A 208 8.78 -11.86 3.51
CA GLU A 208 8.54 -13.27 3.13
C GLU A 208 9.76 -13.86 2.45
N GLN A 209 10.27 -13.17 1.41
CA GLN A 209 11.44 -13.62 0.68
C GLN A 209 12.69 -13.74 1.56
N LEU A 210 12.87 -12.85 2.54
CA LEU A 210 14.02 -12.90 3.44
C LEU A 210 13.87 -14.01 4.49
N LEU A 211 12.66 -14.26 4.99
CA LEU A 211 12.36 -15.34 5.94
C LEU A 211 12.42 -16.72 5.28
N ASP A 212 12.23 -16.82 3.96
CA ASP A 212 12.26 -18.09 3.24
C ASP A 212 13.69 -18.67 3.05
N ASP A 213 14.76 -17.88 3.24
CA ASP A 213 16.15 -18.28 2.98
C ASP A 213 17.11 -17.90 4.12
N ASP A 214 17.54 -18.90 4.90
CA ASP A 214 18.47 -18.74 6.02
C ASP A 214 19.83 -18.16 5.59
N ASP A 215 20.29 -18.41 4.36
CA ASP A 215 21.56 -17.87 3.86
C ASP A 215 21.46 -16.34 3.68
N ASP A 216 20.32 -15.85 3.17
CA ASP A 216 20.04 -14.41 3.04
C ASP A 216 19.92 -13.74 4.42
N MET A 217 19.39 -14.45 5.44
CA MET A 217 19.36 -13.98 6.83
C MET A 217 20.75 -13.94 7.47
N ALA A 218 21.54 -15.00 7.30
CA ALA A 218 22.92 -15.06 7.77
C ALA A 218 23.78 -13.93 7.17
N ASP A 219 23.44 -13.49 5.96
CA ASP A 219 24.11 -12.37 5.30
C ASP A 219 23.93 -11.02 6.02
N LEU A 220 22.90 -10.88 6.86
CA LEU A 220 22.60 -9.67 7.64
C LEU A 220 23.41 -9.56 8.93
N TYR A 221 24.08 -10.62 9.40
CA TYR A 221 24.93 -10.61 10.61
C TYR A 221 26.29 -9.92 10.35
N LEU A 222 26.27 -8.60 10.17
CA LEU A 222 27.45 -7.82 9.79
C LEU A 222 28.54 -7.79 10.87
N SER A 223 28.16 -7.58 12.13
CA SER A 223 29.07 -7.52 13.27
C SER A 223 29.82 -8.83 13.47
N ARG A 224 29.14 -9.97 13.29
CA ARG A 224 29.74 -11.32 13.35
C ARG A 224 30.78 -11.51 12.24
N LYS A 225 30.44 -11.12 11.01
CA LYS A 225 31.34 -11.20 9.85
C LYS A 225 32.58 -10.32 10.00
N LEU A 226 32.43 -9.11 10.54
CA LEU A 226 33.57 -8.23 10.84
C LEU A 226 34.49 -8.85 11.89
N ALA A 227 33.94 -9.42 12.97
CA ALA A 227 34.73 -10.08 14.00
C ALA A 227 35.50 -11.31 13.47
N ALA A 228 34.89 -12.11 12.60
CA ALA A 228 35.53 -13.27 11.97
C ALA A 228 36.64 -12.89 10.96
N SER A 229 36.55 -11.71 10.35
CA SER A 229 37.54 -11.19 9.38
C SER A 229 38.78 -10.57 10.03
N SER A 230 38.74 -10.29 11.34
CA SER A 230 39.88 -9.72 12.07
C SER A 230 40.92 -10.82 12.36
N PRO A 231 42.19 -10.69 11.91
CA PRO A 231 43.21 -11.67 12.23
C PRO A 231 43.52 -11.58 13.72
N VAL A 232 43.01 -12.51 14.52
CA VAL A 232 43.42 -12.63 15.91
C VAL A 232 44.92 -12.99 15.94
N SER A 233 45.77 -11.97 16.11
CA SER A 233 47.12 -12.15 16.63
C SER A 233 46.99 -12.49 18.11
N GLY A 234 46.64 -13.75 18.38
CA GLY A 234 46.55 -14.33 19.71
C GLY A 234 47.43 -15.57 19.76
N SER A 235 48.64 -15.41 20.27
CA SER A 235 49.54 -16.48 20.67
C SER A 235 48.86 -17.37 21.72
N GLY A 236 48.14 -18.40 21.26
CA GLY A 236 47.64 -19.50 22.07
C GLY A 236 48.23 -20.79 21.52
N ALA A 237 49.16 -21.39 22.27
CA ALA A 237 49.81 -22.64 21.89
C ALA A 237 48.77 -23.75 21.72
N ALA A 238 48.42 -24.05 20.47
CA ALA A 238 47.72 -25.27 20.14
C ALA A 238 48.72 -26.42 20.26
N ASN A 239 48.67 -27.10 21.40
CA ASN A 239 49.43 -28.32 21.67
C ASN A 239 48.88 -29.47 20.81
N TRP A 240 49.28 -29.49 19.54
CA TRP A 240 49.09 -30.66 18.68
C TRP A 240 50.18 -31.65 19.03
N TYR A 241 49.83 -32.68 19.81
CA TYR A 241 50.70 -33.82 20.04
C TYR A 241 51.09 -34.43 18.68
N ALA A 242 52.32 -34.16 18.27
CA ALA A 242 52.98 -34.82 17.17
C ALA A 242 53.29 -36.27 17.59
N VAL A 243 52.56 -37.23 17.02
CA VAL A 243 53.04 -38.61 16.94
C VAL A 243 53.78 -38.76 15.60
N SER A 244 55.07 -39.07 15.71
CA SER A 244 56.03 -39.22 14.62
C SER A 244 55.65 -40.28 13.57
N PRO A 245 56.22 -40.21 12.35
CA PRO A 245 55.75 -40.95 11.18
C PRO A 245 56.47 -42.31 11.00
N THR A 246 55.75 -43.31 10.49
CA THR A 246 56.34 -44.50 9.86
C THR A 246 55.77 -44.69 8.45
N ILE A 247 56.59 -44.25 7.50
CA ILE A 247 56.94 -44.86 6.20
C ILE A 247 56.09 -46.07 5.75
N GLY A 248 55.40 -45.95 4.60
CA GLY A 248 54.89 -47.12 3.86
C GLY A 248 53.86 -46.90 2.75
N SER A 249 54.33 -46.74 1.52
CA SER A 249 53.74 -47.12 0.21
C SER A 249 52.32 -46.68 -0.25
N LYS A 250 52.34 -45.92 -1.36
CA LYS A 250 51.55 -46.03 -2.63
C LYS A 250 50.24 -46.83 -2.62
N ILE A 251 49.14 -46.22 -3.09
CA ILE A 251 48.37 -46.55 -4.32
C ILE A 251 47.11 -45.66 -4.38
N SER A 252 46.82 -45.22 -5.61
CA SER A 252 45.70 -44.42 -6.11
C SER A 252 44.30 -44.85 -5.66
N LYS A 253 43.42 -43.89 -5.33
CA LYS A 253 42.00 -43.94 -5.74
C LYS A 253 41.32 -42.58 -5.56
N ALA A 254 40.79 -42.05 -6.66
CA ALA A 254 39.80 -41.00 -6.65
C ALA A 254 38.53 -41.51 -5.94
N SER A 255 38.06 -40.77 -4.93
CA SER A 255 36.68 -40.63 -4.46
C SER A 255 36.71 -39.99 -3.07
N ARG A 256 36.38 -38.71 -2.98
CA ARG A 256 35.85 -38.09 -1.76
C ARG A 256 34.60 -37.33 -2.16
N GLY A 257 33.49 -38.06 -2.23
CA GLY A 257 32.24 -37.55 -1.69
C GLY A 257 32.24 -37.71 -0.17
N SER A 258 31.17 -37.21 0.46
CA SER A 258 30.92 -37.01 1.89
C SER A 258 31.39 -35.62 2.36
N ILE A 259 30.52 -34.59 2.41
CA ILE A 259 29.21 -34.50 3.11
C ILE A 259 29.31 -35.11 4.51
N ALA A 260 29.21 -34.22 5.49
CA ALA A 260 29.10 -34.36 6.95
C ALA A 260 30.01 -33.26 7.52
N THR A 261 29.56 -32.14 8.07
CA THR A 261 28.34 -31.84 8.83
C THR A 261 28.18 -30.32 8.86
N ILE A 262 27.14 -29.75 8.25
CA ILE A 262 26.62 -28.43 8.63
C ILE A 262 25.18 -28.69 9.07
N HIS A 263 25.07 -29.34 10.23
CA HIS A 263 23.86 -29.33 11.05
C HIS A 263 24.35 -28.78 12.39
N GLY A 264 24.51 -27.47 12.43
CA GLY A 264 25.01 -26.76 13.59
C GLY A 264 24.78 -25.25 13.56
N ASP A 265 23.91 -24.75 12.67
CA ASP A 265 23.76 -23.31 12.38
C ASP A 265 22.29 -22.84 12.38
N GLU A 266 21.32 -23.68 12.76
CA GLU A 266 19.91 -23.26 12.89
C GLU A 266 19.72 -22.30 14.07
N ASN A 267 20.57 -22.36 15.11
CA ASN A 267 20.54 -21.42 16.23
C ASN A 267 21.20 -20.06 15.91
N ASP A 268 21.91 -19.94 14.78
CA ASP A 268 22.77 -18.79 14.52
C ASP A 268 22.00 -17.59 13.95
N VAL A 269 20.78 -17.82 13.44
CA VAL A 269 19.86 -16.82 12.87
C VAL A 269 18.56 -16.61 13.67
N GLU A 270 18.31 -17.41 14.72
CA GLU A 270 17.04 -17.43 15.48
C GLU A 270 16.64 -16.05 16.05
N GLU A 271 17.61 -15.26 16.53
CA GLU A 271 17.34 -13.90 17.04
C GLU A 271 16.75 -12.98 15.96
N LEU A 272 17.31 -13.03 14.75
CA LEU A 272 16.87 -12.21 13.63
C LEU A 272 15.56 -12.73 13.05
N GLU A 273 15.40 -14.06 12.97
CA GLU A 273 14.16 -14.70 12.54
C GLU A 273 12.99 -14.24 13.41
N MET A 274 13.11 -14.31 14.76
CA MET A 274 12.07 -13.83 15.67
C MET A 274 11.72 -12.35 15.45
N LEU A 275 12.71 -11.48 15.21
CA LEU A 275 12.49 -10.07 14.90
C LEU A 275 11.69 -9.89 13.61
N LEU A 276 12.13 -10.56 12.54
CA LEU A 276 11.52 -10.47 11.21
C LEU A 276 10.11 -11.07 11.20
N GLU A 277 9.88 -12.20 11.88
CA GLU A 277 8.57 -12.83 12.04
C GLU A 277 7.58 -11.90 12.73
N ALA A 278 8.00 -11.19 13.78
CA ALA A 278 7.13 -10.23 14.48
C ALA A 278 6.63 -9.13 13.53
N TYR A 279 7.52 -8.55 12.71
CA TYR A 279 7.14 -7.54 11.72
C TYR A 279 6.37 -8.13 10.53
N PHE A 280 6.66 -9.38 10.13
CA PHE A 280 5.90 -10.10 9.12
C PHE A 280 4.45 -10.31 9.56
N MET A 281 4.23 -10.75 10.80
CA MET A 281 2.89 -10.91 11.36
C MET A 281 2.14 -9.57 11.47
N GLN A 282 2.84 -8.49 11.82
CA GLN A 282 2.26 -7.15 11.87
C GLN A 282 1.82 -6.64 10.47
N ILE A 283 2.66 -6.82 9.46
CA ILE A 283 2.33 -6.35 8.10
C ILE A 283 1.25 -7.24 7.46
N ASP A 284 1.27 -8.54 7.72
CA ASP A 284 0.21 -9.45 7.25
C ASP A 284 -1.14 -9.14 7.93
N GLY A 285 -1.13 -8.87 9.24
CA GLY A 285 -2.32 -8.38 9.94
C GLY A 285 -2.88 -7.08 9.33
N THR A 286 -1.99 -6.17 8.93
CA THR A 286 -2.36 -4.93 8.23
C THR A 286 -2.95 -5.21 6.85
N LEU A 287 -2.39 -6.17 6.10
CA LEU A 287 -2.88 -6.58 4.80
C LEU A 287 -4.27 -7.23 4.89
N ASN A 288 -4.47 -8.14 5.85
CA ASN A 288 -5.75 -8.80 6.10
C ASN A 288 -6.84 -7.77 6.41
N LYS A 289 -6.53 -6.76 7.22
CA LYS A 289 -7.45 -5.65 7.50
C LYS A 289 -7.83 -4.86 6.25
N LEU A 290 -6.88 -4.58 5.35
CA LEU A 290 -7.16 -3.95 4.06
C LEU A 290 -8.01 -4.83 3.15
N THR A 291 -7.76 -6.14 3.14
CA THR A 291 -8.55 -7.11 2.36
C THR A 291 -10.00 -7.15 2.82
N THR A 292 -10.26 -7.25 4.12
CA THR A 292 -11.63 -7.20 4.67
C THR A 292 -12.33 -5.89 4.34
N LEU A 293 -11.64 -4.75 4.47
CA LEU A 293 -12.23 -3.45 4.12
C LEU A 293 -12.50 -3.32 2.61
N ARG A 294 -11.64 -3.92 1.77
CA ARG A 294 -11.85 -3.98 0.32
C ARG A 294 -13.09 -4.81 -0.03
N GLU A 295 -13.24 -5.98 0.57
CA GLU A 295 -14.43 -6.82 0.40
C GLU A 295 -15.69 -6.04 0.79
N TYR A 296 -15.68 -5.33 1.92
CA TYR A 296 -16.82 -4.50 2.34
C TYR A 296 -17.16 -3.37 1.35
N ILE A 297 -16.15 -2.73 0.74
CA ILE A 297 -16.36 -1.73 -0.32
C ILE A 297 -16.97 -2.38 -1.57
N ASP A 298 -16.41 -3.52 -2.00
CA ASP A 298 -16.86 -4.23 -3.20
C ASP A 298 -18.31 -4.74 -3.01
N ASP A 299 -18.65 -5.29 -1.84
CA ASP A 299 -20.02 -5.72 -1.48
C ASP A 299 -21.01 -4.55 -1.48
N THR A 300 -20.61 -3.39 -0.96
CA THR A 300 -21.45 -2.19 -0.96
C THR A 300 -21.68 -1.68 -2.38
N GLU A 301 -20.66 -1.70 -3.23
CA GLU A 301 -20.77 -1.31 -4.65
C GLU A 301 -21.76 -2.23 -5.39
N ASP A 302 -21.68 -3.53 -5.17
CA ASP A 302 -22.61 -4.51 -5.74
C ASP A 302 -24.05 -4.29 -5.27
N TYR A 303 -24.25 -4.00 -3.97
CA TYR A 303 -25.55 -3.64 -3.44
C TYR A 303 -26.15 -2.40 -4.11
N ILE A 304 -25.34 -1.36 -4.32
CA ILE A 304 -25.78 -0.11 -4.96
C ILE A 304 -26.10 -0.35 -6.44
N ASN A 305 -25.31 -1.16 -7.13
CA ASN A 305 -25.59 -1.53 -8.51
C ASN A 305 -26.95 -2.23 -8.64
N ILE A 306 -27.28 -3.14 -7.72
CA ILE A 306 -28.59 -3.79 -7.65
C ILE A 306 -29.71 -2.75 -7.41
N GLN A 307 -29.52 -1.80 -6.49
CA GLN A 307 -30.50 -0.75 -6.25
C GLN A 307 -30.72 0.17 -7.47
N LEU A 308 -29.64 0.56 -8.15
CA LEU A 308 -29.70 1.39 -9.35
C LEU A 308 -30.47 0.69 -10.47
N ASP A 309 -30.23 -0.60 -10.66
CA ASP A 309 -30.97 -1.41 -11.64
C ASP A 309 -32.46 -1.51 -11.29
N ASN A 310 -32.80 -1.63 -10.01
CA ASN A 310 -34.19 -1.60 -9.55
C ASN A 310 -34.87 -0.25 -9.85
N HIS A 311 -34.21 0.87 -9.54
CA HIS A 311 -34.72 2.21 -9.87
C HIS A 311 -34.87 2.42 -11.38
N ARG A 312 -33.90 1.96 -12.18
CA ARG A 312 -34.00 1.99 -13.64
C ARG A 312 -35.20 1.18 -14.13
N ASN A 313 -35.43 0.01 -13.55
CA ASN A 313 -36.59 -0.82 -13.89
C ASN A 313 -37.91 -0.11 -13.57
N GLN A 314 -38.01 0.57 -12.42
CA GLN A 314 -39.17 1.41 -12.07
C GLN A 314 -39.39 2.55 -13.07
N LEU A 315 -38.32 3.21 -13.52
CA LEU A 315 -38.42 4.27 -14.54
C LEU A 315 -38.92 3.72 -15.88
N ILE A 316 -38.42 2.57 -16.32
CA ILE A 316 -38.89 1.90 -17.55
C ILE A 316 -40.38 1.55 -17.44
N GLN A 317 -40.82 1.07 -16.27
CA GLN A 317 -42.23 0.78 -16.01
C GLN A 317 -43.12 2.04 -16.09
N LEU A 318 -42.66 3.15 -15.53
CA LEU A 318 -43.37 4.44 -15.58
C LEU A 318 -43.42 4.99 -17.02
N GLU A 319 -42.32 4.90 -17.76
CA GLU A 319 -42.25 5.29 -19.17
C GLU A 319 -43.25 4.48 -20.02
N LEU A 320 -43.32 3.16 -19.81
CA LEU A 320 -44.29 2.31 -20.49
C LEU A 320 -45.74 2.74 -20.19
N PHE A 321 -46.03 3.06 -18.92
CA PHE A 321 -47.35 3.54 -18.52
C PHE A 321 -47.72 4.87 -19.20
N LEU A 322 -46.81 5.86 -19.19
CA LEU A 322 -47.02 7.16 -19.83
C LEU A 322 -47.15 7.05 -21.35
N SER A 323 -46.29 6.24 -21.98
CA SER A 323 -46.31 6.00 -23.42
C SER A 323 -47.62 5.34 -23.87
N SER A 324 -48.07 4.30 -23.14
CA SER A 324 -49.38 3.67 -23.38
C SER A 324 -50.52 4.67 -23.26
N GLY A 325 -50.51 5.52 -22.23
CA GLY A 325 -51.52 6.57 -22.04
C GLY A 325 -51.52 7.59 -23.18
N SER A 326 -50.34 8.00 -23.65
CA SER A 326 -50.18 8.94 -24.77
C SER A 326 -50.72 8.37 -26.08
N VAL A 327 -50.45 7.10 -26.38
CA VAL A 327 -51.01 6.40 -27.55
C VAL A 327 -52.54 6.39 -27.49
N CYS A 328 -53.10 6.05 -26.34
CA CYS A 328 -54.56 6.01 -26.14
C CYS A 328 -55.21 7.39 -26.30
N LEU A 329 -54.60 8.43 -25.73
CA LEU A 329 -55.06 9.81 -25.84
C LEU A 329 -54.94 10.34 -27.28
N SER A 330 -53.90 9.94 -28.00
CA SER A 330 -53.70 10.32 -29.41
C SER A 330 -54.79 9.74 -30.31
N VAL A 331 -55.19 8.48 -30.10
CA VAL A 331 -56.31 7.86 -30.82
C VAL A 331 -57.63 8.59 -30.53
N TYR A 332 -57.90 8.92 -29.25
CA TYR A 332 -59.09 9.68 -28.89
C TYR A 332 -59.09 11.10 -29.48
N SER A 333 -57.95 11.78 -29.43
CA SER A 333 -57.77 13.14 -29.96
C SER A 333 -57.94 13.19 -31.48
N LEU A 334 -57.51 12.15 -32.21
CA LEU A 334 -57.73 12.06 -33.65
C LEU A 334 -59.24 12.03 -33.98
N VAL A 335 -60.01 11.22 -33.25
CA VAL A 335 -61.47 11.18 -33.43
C VAL A 335 -62.08 12.53 -33.08
N ALA A 336 -61.72 13.12 -31.93
CA ALA A 336 -62.20 14.43 -31.54
C ALA A 336 -61.84 15.53 -32.56
N ALA A 337 -60.65 15.48 -33.15
CA ALA A 337 -60.20 16.43 -34.16
C ALA A 337 -61.01 16.33 -35.46
N ILE A 338 -61.26 15.13 -35.99
CA ILE A 338 -62.08 14.91 -37.20
C ILE A 338 -63.48 15.52 -37.02
N PHE A 339 -64.09 15.31 -35.85
CA PHE A 339 -65.44 15.81 -35.54
C PHE A 339 -65.46 17.26 -35.04
N GLY A 340 -64.31 17.82 -34.62
CA GLY A 340 -64.15 19.23 -34.27
C GLY A 340 -63.93 20.15 -35.46
N MET A 341 -63.80 19.59 -36.68
CA MET A 341 -63.69 20.37 -37.90
C MET A 341 -65.03 21.03 -38.25
N ASN A 342 -65.01 22.34 -38.53
CA ASN A 342 -66.18 23.12 -38.92
C ASN A 342 -66.60 22.88 -40.38
N ILE A 343 -66.82 21.62 -40.76
CA ILE A 343 -67.32 21.22 -42.08
C ILE A 343 -68.81 20.89 -41.93
N PRO A 344 -69.70 21.42 -42.79
CA PRO A 344 -71.13 21.10 -42.71
C PRO A 344 -71.36 19.63 -43.07
N PHE A 345 -71.68 18.81 -42.07
CA PHE A 345 -72.05 17.41 -42.25
C PHE A 345 -73.56 17.26 -42.45
N THR A 346 -73.99 16.36 -43.34
CA THR A 346 -75.39 16.12 -43.70
C THR A 346 -76.27 15.59 -42.57
N TRP A 347 -75.68 15.17 -41.44
CA TRP A 347 -76.39 14.65 -40.26
C TRP A 347 -76.46 15.67 -39.11
N ASN A 348 -76.05 16.92 -39.31
CA ASN A 348 -76.10 17.95 -38.27
C ASN A 348 -77.55 18.43 -37.99
N ASP A 349 -78.45 18.30 -38.97
CA ASP A 349 -79.86 18.59 -38.78
C ASP A 349 -80.57 17.39 -38.13
N ASN A 350 -81.23 17.62 -36.99
CA ASN A 350 -82.01 16.66 -36.20
C ASN A 350 -81.27 15.48 -35.51
N HIS A 351 -79.94 15.32 -35.64
CA HIS A 351 -79.21 14.16 -35.07
C HIS A 351 -78.10 14.54 -34.05
N GLY A 352 -78.33 15.54 -33.19
CA GLY A 352 -77.38 15.96 -32.16
C GLY A 352 -76.95 14.89 -31.14
N TYR A 353 -77.62 13.73 -31.10
CA TYR A 353 -77.23 12.58 -30.28
C TYR A 353 -76.02 11.81 -30.86
N VAL A 354 -75.80 11.83 -32.17
CA VAL A 354 -74.75 11.05 -32.85
C VAL A 354 -73.36 11.49 -32.37
N PHE A 355 -73.14 12.80 -32.22
CA PHE A 355 -71.90 13.35 -31.68
C PHE A 355 -71.59 12.82 -30.27
N LYS A 356 -72.60 12.79 -29.38
CA LYS A 356 -72.44 12.26 -28.02
C LYS A 356 -72.03 10.78 -28.03
N TRP A 357 -72.66 9.97 -28.89
CA TRP A 357 -72.32 8.55 -29.01
C TRP A 357 -70.91 8.32 -29.56
N VAL A 358 -70.48 9.07 -30.56
CA VAL A 358 -69.12 8.97 -31.12
C VAL A 358 -68.05 9.28 -30.07
N VAL A 359 -68.24 10.34 -29.28
CA VAL A 359 -67.31 10.71 -28.20
C VAL A 359 -67.28 9.65 -27.10
N ILE A 360 -68.43 9.12 -26.69
CA ILE A 360 -68.52 8.07 -25.66
C ILE A 360 -67.85 6.76 -26.14
N ILE A 361 -68.14 6.32 -27.37
CA ILE A 361 -67.60 5.07 -27.93
C ILE A 361 -66.09 5.18 -28.14
N SER A 362 -65.59 6.30 -28.67
CA SER A 362 -64.15 6.51 -28.86
C SER A 362 -63.39 6.60 -27.53
N GLY A 363 -63.98 7.23 -26.51
CA GLY A 363 -63.44 7.23 -25.15
C GLY A 363 -63.38 5.83 -24.53
N LEU A 364 -64.45 5.04 -24.66
CA LEU A 364 -64.49 3.65 -24.20
C LEU A 364 -63.46 2.78 -24.93
N LEU A 365 -63.34 2.91 -26.26
CA LEU A 365 -62.37 2.17 -27.06
C LEU A 365 -60.93 2.51 -26.64
N SER A 366 -60.63 3.80 -26.41
CA SER A 366 -59.33 4.26 -25.93
C SER A 366 -58.99 3.69 -24.54
N ALA A 367 -59.96 3.69 -23.61
CA ALA A 367 -59.78 3.11 -22.28
C ALA A 367 -59.58 1.58 -22.33
N LEU A 368 -60.32 0.87 -23.18
CA LEU A 368 -60.15 -0.57 -23.40
C LEU A 368 -58.77 -0.90 -23.98
N LEU A 369 -58.30 -0.10 -24.95
CA LEU A 369 -56.98 -0.25 -25.54
C LEU A 369 -55.89 -0.05 -24.49
N PHE A 370 -56.03 0.94 -23.62
CA PHE A 370 -55.10 1.16 -22.50
C PHE A 370 -55.04 -0.04 -21.55
N ILE A 371 -56.20 -0.57 -21.13
CA ILE A 371 -56.29 -1.73 -20.24
C ILE A 371 -55.67 -2.96 -20.90
N LEU A 372 -55.90 -3.17 -22.20
CA LEU A 372 -55.33 -4.30 -22.94
C LEU A 372 -53.80 -4.21 -22.98
N ILE A 373 -53.24 -3.04 -23.30
CA ILE A 373 -51.79 -2.82 -23.31
C ILE A 373 -51.20 -3.07 -21.92
N MET A 374 -51.81 -2.53 -20.87
CA MET A 374 -51.33 -2.71 -19.49
C MET A 374 -51.43 -4.17 -19.02
N SER A 375 -52.52 -4.87 -19.39
CA SER A 375 -52.70 -6.30 -19.08
C SER A 375 -51.66 -7.16 -19.79
N TYR A 376 -51.40 -6.89 -21.07
CA TYR A 376 -50.35 -7.57 -21.84
C TYR A 376 -48.96 -7.35 -21.22
N ALA A 377 -48.66 -6.11 -20.81
CA ALA A 377 -47.39 -5.77 -20.18
C ALA A 377 -47.17 -6.48 -18.83
N ARG A 378 -48.23 -6.61 -18.02
CA ARG A 378 -48.21 -7.38 -16.76
C ARG A 378 -48.01 -8.88 -17.00
N LEU A 379 -48.72 -9.46 -17.97
CA LEU A 379 -48.61 -10.89 -18.29
C LEU A 379 -47.21 -11.29 -18.73
N LYS A 380 -46.48 -10.39 -19.40
CA LYS A 380 -45.07 -10.61 -19.77
C LYS A 380 -44.06 -10.28 -18.68
N GLY A 381 -44.49 -9.85 -17.49
CA GLY A 381 -43.60 -9.51 -16.38
C GLY A 381 -42.81 -8.21 -16.58
N LEU A 382 -43.21 -7.33 -17.51
CA LEU A 382 -42.59 -5.99 -17.66
C LEU A 382 -43.10 -4.99 -16.62
N VAL A 383 -44.22 -5.30 -15.97
CA VAL A 383 -44.92 -4.42 -15.04
C VAL A 383 -45.27 -5.27 -13.82
N GLY A 384 -44.47 -5.14 -12.76
CA GLY A 384 -44.65 -5.86 -11.50
C GLY A 384 -44.04 -7.27 -11.51
N SER A 385 -42.83 -7.36 -10.95
CA SER A 385 -42.52 -8.37 -9.94
C SER A 385 -42.30 -7.66 -8.62
#